data_AF-C9LTK6-F1
#
_entry.id   AF-C9LTK6-F1
#
_cell.length_a   1.000
_cell.length_b   1.000
_cell.length_c   1.000
_cell.angle_alpha   90.00
_cell.angle_beta   90.00
_cell.angle_gamma   90.00
#
_symmetry.space_group_name_H-M   'P 1'
#
loop_
_entity.id
_entity.type
_entity.pdbx_description
1 polymer ?
#
loop_
_entity_poly.entity_id
_entity_poly.type
_entity_poly.pdbx_seq_one_letter_code
_entity_poly.pdbx_strand_id
1 'polypeptide(L)'
;MKCALSKQPLRTRKKAGRIKEALINKVAQMCEDGRLNLSVIPIENARRKIIMNHHLEEAKLLRQEPGGRHYNCAQSLLVPFVAEIGMEKEEADALGAFFGAGMMHGSACGTLTAALMILGKAGKDKETAKKLVDDFLAAHGTTDCRCLLAAAEEKGIARKENCDGLVFDMCQKLAALLTETK
;
A
#
# COMPACT_ATOMS: atom_id res chain seq x y z
N MET A 1 28.01 -36.44 15.72
CA MET A 1 26.60 -36.35 15.28
C MET A 1 26.50 -35.28 14.20
N LYS A 2 25.97 -35.61 13.01
CA LYS A 2 25.87 -34.69 11.86
C LYS A 2 24.57 -33.87 11.93
N CYS A 3 24.75 -32.57 11.71
CA CYS A 3 23.87 -31.52 11.15
C CYS A 3 22.43 -31.89 10.74
N ALA A 4 21.46 -31.08 11.20
CA ALA A 4 20.15 -30.92 10.56
C ALA A 4 19.69 -29.44 10.65
N LEU A 5 20.33 -28.57 9.85
CA LEU A 5 19.72 -27.31 9.43
C LEU A 5 18.61 -27.66 8.43
N SER A 6 17.36 -27.50 8.85
CA SER A 6 16.19 -27.73 8.00
C SER A 6 16.17 -26.70 6.86
N LYS A 7 16.24 -27.23 5.63
CA LYS A 7 16.09 -26.47 4.39
C LYS A 7 14.63 -26.01 4.28
N GLN A 8 14.35 -24.73 4.55
CA GLN A 8 13.13 -24.10 4.01
C GLN A 8 13.28 -23.96 2.48
N PRO A 9 12.25 -24.27 1.68
CA PRO A 9 12.39 -24.44 0.25
C PRO A 9 12.52 -23.10 -0.50
N LEU A 10 13.38 -23.11 -1.51
CA LEU A 10 13.74 -22.09 -2.52
C LEU A 10 12.57 -21.47 -3.35
N ARG A 11 11.32 -21.58 -2.90
CA ARG A 11 10.12 -21.21 -3.68
C ARG A 11 9.87 -19.69 -3.73
N THR A 12 10.26 -18.97 -2.68
CA THR A 12 10.04 -17.51 -2.54
C THR A 12 10.94 -16.68 -3.47
N ARG A 13 12.20 -17.10 -3.67
CA ARG A 13 13.16 -16.39 -4.57
C ARG A 13 12.72 -16.39 -6.05
N LYS A 14 12.09 -17.46 -6.54
CA LYS A 14 11.60 -17.53 -7.93
C LYS A 14 10.43 -16.58 -8.21
N LYS A 15 9.58 -16.29 -7.21
CA LYS A 15 8.42 -15.41 -7.37
C LYS A 15 8.81 -13.93 -7.42
N ALA A 16 9.78 -13.51 -6.59
CA ALA A 16 10.38 -12.18 -6.64
C ALA A 16 11.08 -11.87 -7.98
N GLY A 17 11.70 -12.88 -8.62
CA GLY A 17 12.29 -12.75 -9.96
C GLY A 17 11.25 -12.45 -11.04
N ARG A 18 10.11 -13.13 -11.01
CA ARG A 18 9.01 -12.93 -11.98
C ARG A 18 8.33 -11.57 -11.88
N ILE A 19 8.24 -11.01 -10.67
CA ILE A 19 7.68 -9.66 -10.44
C ILE A 19 8.63 -8.59 -11.01
N LYS A 20 9.94 -8.74 -10.82
CA LYS A 20 10.93 -7.84 -11.44
C LYS A 20 10.83 -7.88 -12.97
N GLU A 21 10.68 -9.07 -13.56
CA GLU A 21 10.53 -9.25 -15.01
C GLU A 21 9.24 -8.61 -15.56
N ALA A 22 8.11 -8.84 -14.90
CA ALA A 22 6.84 -8.23 -15.28
C ALA A 22 6.88 -6.70 -15.18
N LEU A 23 7.54 -6.16 -14.15
CA LEU A 23 7.72 -4.73 -13.97
C LEU A 23 8.65 -4.12 -15.05
N ILE A 24 9.74 -4.81 -15.40
CA ILE A 24 10.66 -4.40 -16.48
C ILE A 24 9.92 -4.36 -17.83
N ASN A 25 9.10 -5.37 -18.13
CA ASN A 25 8.31 -5.41 -19.37
C ASN A 25 7.27 -4.29 -19.41
N LYS A 26 6.64 -3.97 -18.27
CA LYS A 26 5.68 -2.85 -18.17
C LYS A 26 6.38 -1.48 -18.33
N VAL A 27 7.59 -1.33 -17.79
CA VAL A 27 8.43 -0.14 -18.02
C VAL A 27 8.74 0.01 -19.51
N ALA A 28 9.17 -1.07 -20.19
CA ALA A 28 9.47 -1.05 -21.62
C ALA A 28 8.25 -0.61 -22.45
N GLN A 29 7.07 -1.19 -22.19
CA GLN A 29 5.83 -0.82 -22.89
C GLN A 29 5.47 0.66 -22.68
N MET A 30 5.61 1.20 -21.46
CA MET A 30 5.31 2.62 -21.21
C MET A 30 6.27 3.58 -21.91
N CYS A 31 7.50 3.13 -22.22
CA CYS A 31 8.46 3.90 -23.01
C CYS A 31 8.11 3.87 -24.49
N GLU A 32 7.71 2.70 -25.01
CA GLU A 32 7.21 2.54 -26.38
C GLU A 32 5.97 3.40 -26.64
N ASP A 33 5.06 3.47 -25.66
CA ASP A 33 3.83 4.26 -25.74
C ASP A 33 4.06 5.77 -25.48
N GLY A 34 5.31 6.20 -25.25
CA GLY A 34 5.65 7.61 -24.97
C GLY A 34 5.15 8.15 -23.62
N ARG A 35 4.60 7.28 -22.76
CA ARG A 35 4.07 7.62 -21.42
C ARG A 35 5.17 7.78 -20.37
N LEU A 36 6.39 7.36 -20.70
CA LEU A 36 7.59 7.53 -19.89
C LEU A 36 8.78 7.89 -20.79
N ASN A 37 9.57 8.88 -20.37
CA ASN A 37 10.78 9.27 -21.10
C ASN A 37 12.03 9.07 -20.22
N LEU A 38 12.84 8.05 -20.56
CA LEU A 38 14.09 7.73 -19.85
C LEU A 38 15.23 8.73 -20.13
N SER A 39 15.15 9.57 -21.17
CA SER A 39 16.20 10.57 -21.44
C SER A 39 16.20 11.74 -20.44
N VAL A 40 15.11 11.87 -19.67
CA VAL A 40 14.89 12.94 -18.67
C VAL A 40 14.76 12.41 -17.24
N ILE A 41 14.67 11.10 -17.04
CA ILE A 41 14.50 10.48 -15.71
C ILE A 41 15.48 9.31 -15.58
N PRO A 42 16.40 9.32 -14.58
CA PRO A 42 17.26 8.17 -14.30
C PRO A 42 16.45 6.88 -14.16
N ILE A 43 16.95 5.76 -14.70
CA ILE A 43 16.24 4.46 -14.76
C ILE A 43 15.66 4.05 -13.39
N GLU A 44 16.39 4.28 -12.31
CA GLU A 44 15.94 3.99 -10.94
C GLU A 44 14.76 4.87 -10.50
N ASN A 45 14.78 6.15 -10.87
CA ASN A 45 13.69 7.10 -10.58
C ASN A 45 12.45 6.81 -11.45
N ALA A 46 12.66 6.41 -12.71
CA ALA A 46 11.61 5.95 -13.60
C ALA A 46 10.92 4.68 -13.04
N ARG A 47 11.70 3.70 -12.57
CA ARG A 47 11.20 2.49 -11.91
C ARG A 47 10.41 2.81 -10.64
N ARG A 48 10.93 3.67 -9.75
CA ARG A 48 10.19 4.12 -8.55
C ARG A 48 8.86 4.77 -8.92
N LYS A 49 8.85 5.66 -9.91
CA LYS A 49 7.63 6.36 -10.35
C LYS A 49 6.59 5.38 -10.91
N ILE A 50 7.02 4.37 -11.66
CA ILE A 50 6.12 3.33 -12.19
C ILE A 50 5.53 2.47 -11.08
N ILE A 51 6.35 2.03 -10.11
CA ILE A 51 5.90 1.26 -8.95
C ILE A 51 4.89 2.07 -8.11
N MET A 52 5.23 3.33 -7.81
CA MET A 52 4.34 4.23 -7.07
C MET A 52 3.00 4.44 -7.80
N ASN A 53 3.04 4.67 -9.12
CA ASN A 53 1.82 4.79 -9.91
C ASN A 53 1.03 3.48 -9.93
N HIS A 54 1.69 2.32 -9.90
CA HIS A 54 0.98 1.04 -9.87
C HIS A 54 0.11 0.86 -8.62
N HIS A 55 0.65 1.09 -7.42
CA HIS A 55 -0.12 0.93 -6.18
C HIS A 55 -1.30 1.89 -6.10
N LEU A 56 -1.09 3.15 -6.51
CA LEU A 56 -2.13 4.16 -6.50
C LEU A 56 -3.25 3.85 -7.50
N GLU A 57 -2.92 3.45 -8.72
CA GLU A 57 -3.92 3.10 -9.73
C GLU A 57 -4.70 1.84 -9.34
N GLU A 58 -4.05 0.85 -8.73
CA GLU A 58 -4.76 -0.32 -8.20
C GLU A 58 -5.68 0.06 -7.04
N ALA A 59 -5.22 0.89 -6.09
CA ALA A 59 -6.08 1.38 -5.01
C ALA A 59 -7.30 2.14 -5.53
N LYS A 60 -7.12 3.02 -6.52
CA LYS A 60 -8.23 3.73 -7.19
C LYS A 60 -9.22 2.77 -7.84
N LEU A 61 -8.74 1.72 -8.50
CA LEU A 61 -9.60 0.71 -9.11
C LEU A 61 -10.45 0.01 -8.04
N LEU A 62 -9.85 -0.43 -6.93
CA LEU A 62 -10.57 -1.11 -5.85
C LEU A 62 -11.64 -0.20 -5.19
N ARG A 63 -11.34 1.09 -5.04
CA ARG A 63 -12.27 2.10 -4.47
C ARG A 63 -13.39 2.53 -5.43
N GLN A 64 -13.39 2.06 -6.67
CA GLN A 64 -14.48 2.23 -7.65
C GLN A 64 -15.48 1.07 -7.65
N GLU A 65 -15.33 0.09 -6.75
CA GLU A 65 -16.22 -1.07 -6.62
C GLU A 65 -16.30 -1.94 -7.89
N PRO A 66 -15.15 -2.47 -8.37
CA PRO A 66 -15.09 -3.21 -9.61
C PRO A 66 -15.97 -4.47 -9.54
N GLY A 67 -16.83 -4.66 -10.55
CA GLY A 67 -17.79 -5.77 -10.56
C GLY A 67 -18.84 -5.70 -9.44
N GLY A 68 -19.09 -4.51 -8.87
CA GLY A 68 -20.06 -4.31 -7.79
C GLY A 68 -19.57 -4.74 -6.41
N ARG A 69 -18.28 -5.10 -6.27
CA ARG A 69 -17.69 -5.51 -5.00
C ARG A 69 -17.11 -4.31 -4.26
N HIS A 70 -17.59 -4.07 -3.03
CA HIS A 70 -17.01 -3.03 -2.17
C HIS A 70 -15.72 -3.51 -1.49
N TYR A 71 -14.61 -2.81 -1.72
CA TYR A 71 -13.37 -2.94 -0.95
C TYR A 71 -13.31 -1.83 0.10
N ASN A 72 -13.14 -2.20 1.38
CA ASN A 72 -13.00 -1.21 2.44
C ASN A 72 -11.65 -0.46 2.34
N CYS A 73 -11.46 0.60 3.15
CA CYS A 73 -10.25 1.41 3.10
C CYS A 73 -8.96 0.64 3.44
N ALA A 74 -9.00 -0.30 4.39
CA ALA A 74 -7.85 -1.13 4.73
C ALA A 74 -7.49 -2.10 3.59
N GLN A 75 -8.48 -2.81 3.04
CA GLN A 75 -8.28 -3.72 1.89
C GLN A 75 -7.72 -2.98 0.69
N SER A 76 -8.26 -1.80 0.40
CA SER A 76 -7.86 -0.98 -0.75
C SER A 76 -6.43 -0.43 -0.63
N LEU A 77 -5.87 -0.39 0.59
CA LEU A 77 -4.46 -0.09 0.79
C LEU A 77 -3.60 -1.35 0.85
N LEU A 78 -4.07 -2.43 1.49
CA LEU A 78 -3.27 -3.63 1.72
C LEU A 78 -3.05 -4.45 0.44
N VAL A 79 -4.09 -4.65 -0.37
CA VAL A 79 -4.05 -5.47 -1.59
C VAL A 79 -3.04 -4.96 -2.64
N PRO A 80 -2.93 -3.64 -2.90
CA PRO A 80 -1.94 -3.14 -3.84
C PRO A 80 -0.47 -3.40 -3.48
N PHE A 81 -0.13 -3.67 -2.21
CA PHE A 81 1.25 -3.78 -1.71
C PHE A 81 1.73 -5.22 -1.47
N VAL A 82 0.96 -6.23 -1.91
CA VAL A 82 1.27 -7.64 -1.62
C VAL A 82 2.61 -8.12 -2.18
N ALA A 83 3.08 -7.50 -3.28
CA ALA A 83 4.35 -7.87 -3.91
C ALA A 83 5.55 -7.52 -3.02
N GLU A 84 5.51 -6.35 -2.38
CA GLU A 84 6.57 -5.81 -1.52
C GLU A 84 6.68 -6.60 -0.21
N ILE A 85 5.55 -7.11 0.27
CA ILE A 85 5.45 -7.80 1.56
C ILE A 85 5.34 -9.33 1.42
N GLY A 86 5.37 -9.85 0.19
CA GLY A 86 5.41 -11.28 -0.13
C GLY A 86 4.16 -12.03 0.31
N MET A 87 2.97 -11.51 -0.02
CA MET A 87 1.66 -12.14 0.21
C MET A 87 0.91 -12.34 -1.11
N GLU A 88 -0.16 -13.13 -1.10
CA GLU A 88 -1.13 -13.16 -2.20
C GLU A 88 -2.21 -12.09 -2.02
N LYS A 89 -2.87 -11.69 -3.12
CA LYS A 89 -3.94 -10.67 -3.09
C LYS A 89 -5.14 -11.13 -2.26
N GLU A 90 -5.51 -12.39 -2.38
CA GLU A 90 -6.63 -13.00 -1.66
C GLU A 90 -6.38 -13.03 -0.14
N GLU A 91 -5.13 -13.27 0.27
CA GLU A 91 -4.73 -13.23 1.68
C GLU A 91 -4.82 -11.81 2.25
N ALA A 92 -4.33 -10.81 1.51
CA ALA A 92 -4.43 -9.41 1.90
C ALA A 92 -5.89 -8.91 1.97
N ASP A 93 -6.70 -9.31 1.00
CA ASP A 93 -8.12 -8.97 0.93
C ASP A 93 -8.88 -9.54 2.14
N ALA A 94 -8.62 -10.82 2.49
CA ALA A 94 -9.20 -11.44 3.68
C ALA A 94 -8.69 -10.79 4.98
N LEU A 95 -7.39 -10.51 5.07
CA LEU A 95 -6.78 -9.89 6.27
C LEU A 95 -7.34 -8.49 6.55
N GLY A 96 -7.62 -7.70 5.51
CA GLY A 96 -8.17 -6.36 5.62
C GLY A 96 -9.69 -6.29 5.89
N ALA A 97 -10.42 -7.40 5.80
CA ALA A 97 -11.89 -7.41 5.71
C ALA A 97 -12.61 -6.70 6.88
N PHE A 98 -12.05 -6.76 8.08
CA PHE A 98 -12.71 -6.26 9.29
C PHE A 98 -12.14 -4.94 9.83
N PHE A 99 -11.22 -4.30 9.11
CA PHE A 99 -10.63 -3.02 9.52
C PHE A 99 -11.36 -1.78 8.95
N GLY A 100 -12.37 -1.98 8.10
CA GLY A 100 -13.25 -0.91 7.63
C GLY A 100 -14.02 -0.25 8.78
N ALA A 101 -14.38 1.03 8.58
CA ALA A 101 -15.18 1.81 9.54
C ALA A 101 -14.57 1.87 10.97
N GLY A 102 -13.25 1.84 11.09
CA GLY A 102 -12.57 1.84 12.39
C GLY A 102 -12.81 0.55 13.16
N MET A 103 -12.48 -0.58 12.53
CA MET A 103 -12.78 -1.93 13.06
C MET A 103 -14.27 -2.14 13.35
N MET A 104 -15.15 -1.62 12.49
CA MET A 104 -16.62 -1.67 12.60
C MET A 104 -17.23 -0.89 13.77
N HIS A 105 -16.43 -0.29 14.66
CA HIS A 105 -16.93 0.47 15.81
C HIS A 105 -16.40 1.91 15.89
N GLY A 106 -15.68 2.36 14.85
CA GLY A 106 -15.21 3.73 14.71
C GLY A 106 -13.87 4.05 15.36
N SER A 107 -13.11 3.04 15.82
CA SER A 107 -11.79 3.23 16.42
C SER A 107 -10.69 3.37 15.36
N ALA A 108 -9.53 2.74 15.50
CA ALA A 108 -8.35 2.97 14.66
C ALA A 108 -8.64 2.97 13.14
N CYS A 109 -8.19 4.02 12.46
CA CYS A 109 -8.32 4.19 11.01
C CYS A 109 -7.78 2.98 10.24
N GLY A 110 -8.65 2.32 9.48
CA GLY A 110 -8.29 1.11 8.72
C GLY A 110 -7.15 1.32 7.71
N THR A 111 -7.07 2.49 7.08
CA THR A 111 -5.96 2.87 6.19
C THR A 111 -4.63 2.90 6.95
N LEU A 112 -4.57 3.58 8.11
CA LEU A 112 -3.35 3.64 8.90
C LEU A 112 -2.98 2.27 9.47
N THR A 113 -3.96 1.49 9.91
CA THR A 113 -3.75 0.11 10.38
C THR A 113 -3.11 -0.76 9.28
N ALA A 114 -3.65 -0.73 8.06
CA ALA A 114 -3.08 -1.45 6.93
C ALA A 114 -1.65 -0.98 6.60
N ALA A 115 -1.37 0.33 6.68
CA ALA A 115 -0.02 0.85 6.46
C ALA A 115 0.99 0.30 7.47
N LEU A 116 0.61 0.23 8.75
CA LEU A 116 1.46 -0.33 9.80
C LEU A 116 1.69 -1.84 9.61
N MET A 117 0.67 -2.58 9.15
CA MET A 117 0.83 -4.00 8.77
C MET A 117 1.84 -4.16 7.63
N ILE A 118 1.75 -3.32 6.60
CA ILE A 118 2.68 -3.33 5.46
C ILE A 118 4.10 -3.05 5.93
N LEU A 119 4.33 -2.00 6.72
CA LEU A 119 5.65 -1.66 7.25
C LEU A 119 6.24 -2.78 8.12
N GLY A 120 5.42 -3.34 9.02
CA GLY A 120 5.85 -4.46 9.86
C GLY A 120 6.22 -5.70 9.05
N LYS A 121 5.40 -6.06 8.04
CA LYS A 121 5.67 -7.21 7.17
C LYS A 121 6.88 -6.98 6.25
N ALA A 122 7.15 -5.73 5.87
CA ALA A 122 8.34 -5.32 5.13
C ALA A 122 9.61 -5.25 5.99
N GLY A 123 9.51 -5.45 7.32
CA GLY A 123 10.66 -5.41 8.23
C GLY A 123 11.21 -4.01 8.49
N LYS A 124 10.39 -2.97 8.35
CA LYS A 124 10.76 -1.60 8.73
C LYS A 124 10.82 -1.48 10.25
N ASP A 125 11.69 -0.59 10.74
CA ASP A 125 11.89 -0.38 12.17
C ASP A 125 10.75 0.42 12.81
N LYS A 126 10.73 0.40 14.15
CA LYS A 126 9.69 1.04 14.96
C LYS A 126 9.69 2.55 14.77
N GLU A 127 10.87 3.15 14.57
CA GLU A 127 11.06 4.57 14.34
C GLU A 127 10.40 5.01 13.04
N THR A 128 10.57 4.25 11.95
CA THR A 128 9.87 4.49 10.68
C THR A 128 8.36 4.42 10.86
N ALA A 129 7.86 3.38 11.53
CA ALA A 129 6.42 3.20 11.78
C ALA A 129 5.85 4.32 12.66
N LYS A 130 6.57 4.72 13.71
CA LYS A 130 6.19 5.82 14.60
C LYS A 130 6.15 7.15 13.84
N LYS A 131 7.15 7.42 13.00
CA LYS A 131 7.16 8.64 12.19
C LYS A 131 5.92 8.72 11.29
N LEU A 132 5.53 7.61 10.65
CA LEU A 132 4.31 7.58 9.83
C LEU A 132 3.05 7.91 10.63
N VAL A 133 2.94 7.40 11.87
CA VAL A 133 1.82 7.72 12.77
C VAL A 133 1.86 9.19 13.20
N ASP A 134 3.02 9.71 13.55
CA ASP A 134 3.19 11.10 13.97
C ASP A 134 2.87 12.07 12.81
N ASP A 135 3.30 11.76 11.58
CA ASP A 135 2.96 12.52 10.38
C ASP A 135 1.43 12.47 10.09
N PHE A 136 0.80 11.31 10.27
CA PHE A 136 -0.65 11.15 10.12
C PHE A 136 -1.42 11.98 11.15
N LEU A 137 -0.98 11.95 12.41
CA LEU A 137 -1.55 12.76 13.49
C LEU A 137 -1.38 14.25 13.22
N ALA A 138 -0.21 14.68 12.73
CA ALA A 138 0.02 16.08 12.37
C ALA A 138 -0.90 16.56 11.24
N ALA A 139 -1.15 15.71 10.24
CA ALA A 139 -2.00 16.05 9.10
C ALA A 139 -3.51 15.99 9.42
N HIS A 140 -3.94 15.08 10.28
CA HIS A 140 -5.36 14.77 10.48
C HIS A 140 -5.88 14.96 11.90
N GLY A 141 -5.01 15.24 12.88
CA GLY A 141 -5.35 15.52 14.27
C GLY A 141 -5.72 14.29 15.12
N THR A 142 -6.04 13.15 14.51
CA THR A 142 -6.44 11.93 15.22
C THR A 142 -6.18 10.68 14.39
N THR A 143 -6.13 9.51 15.04
CA THR A 143 -6.13 8.19 14.36
C THR A 143 -7.47 7.46 14.49
N ASP A 144 -8.40 8.01 15.26
CA ASP A 144 -9.75 7.47 15.46
C ASP A 144 -10.62 7.74 14.22
N CYS A 145 -11.18 6.69 13.63
CA CYS A 145 -11.92 6.75 12.37
C CYS A 145 -13.20 7.57 12.50
N ARG A 146 -13.89 7.49 13.65
CA ARG A 146 -15.08 8.29 13.90
C ARG A 146 -14.73 9.77 13.98
N CYS A 147 -13.68 10.12 14.70
CA CYS A 147 -13.20 11.51 14.79
C CYS A 147 -12.71 12.03 13.43
N LEU A 148 -12.02 11.21 12.62
CA LEU A 148 -11.62 11.58 11.25
C LEU A 148 -12.84 11.89 10.38
N LEU A 149 -13.90 11.07 10.46
CA LEU A 149 -15.11 11.27 9.68
C LEU A 149 -15.92 12.47 10.15
N ALA A 150 -16.00 12.71 11.47
CA ALA A 150 -16.64 13.90 12.02
C ALA A 150 -15.93 15.18 11.56
N ALA A 151 -14.59 15.22 11.63
CA ALA A 151 -13.81 16.37 11.16
C ALA A 151 -13.91 16.60 9.64
N ALA A 152 -14.15 15.54 8.85
CA ALA A 152 -14.41 15.66 7.42
C ALA A 152 -15.83 16.20 7.15
N GLU A 153 -16.82 15.72 7.89
CA GLU A 153 -18.21 16.17 7.81
C GLU A 153 -18.36 17.65 8.17
N GLU A 154 -17.65 18.13 9.20
CA GLU A 154 -17.57 19.56 9.56
C GLU A 154 -17.05 20.45 8.42
N LYS A 155 -16.26 19.87 7.51
CA LYS A 155 -15.71 20.54 6.32
C LYS A 155 -16.57 20.33 5.06
N GLY A 156 -17.70 19.64 5.18
CA GLY A 156 -18.57 19.28 4.06
C GLY A 156 -18.02 18.17 3.15
N ILE A 157 -17.03 17.40 3.62
CA ILE A 157 -16.40 16.34 2.83
C ILE A 157 -17.14 15.02 3.08
N ALA A 158 -17.59 14.37 2.00
CA ALA A 158 -18.28 13.09 2.10
C ALA A 158 -17.34 11.97 2.62
N ARG A 159 -17.89 11.00 3.35
CA ARG A 159 -17.13 9.85 3.89
C ARG A 159 -16.26 9.15 2.83
N LYS A 160 -16.81 8.91 1.63
CA LYS A 160 -16.08 8.24 0.55
C LYS A 160 -14.86 9.06 0.13
N GLU A 161 -15.05 10.35 -0.12
CA GLU A 161 -13.99 11.27 -0.51
C GLU A 161 -12.89 11.35 0.55
N ASN A 162 -13.25 11.46 1.83
CA ASN A 162 -12.29 11.45 2.93
C ASN A 162 -11.49 10.13 2.98
N CYS A 163 -12.18 8.98 2.95
CA CYS A 163 -11.51 7.68 3.01
C CYS A 163 -10.62 7.43 1.77
N ASP A 164 -11.07 7.82 0.57
CA ASP A 164 -10.29 7.69 -0.66
C ASP A 164 -9.03 8.56 -0.60
N GLY A 165 -9.15 9.80 -0.14
CA GLY A 165 -8.01 10.70 0.07
C GLY A 165 -6.96 10.11 1.01
N LEU A 166 -7.39 9.54 2.16
CA LEU A 166 -6.49 8.86 3.09
C LEU A 166 -5.79 7.65 2.45
N VAL A 167 -6.51 6.83 1.68
CA VAL A 167 -5.93 5.68 0.98
C VAL A 167 -4.87 6.14 -0.01
N PHE A 168 -5.17 7.16 -0.83
CA PHE A 168 -4.26 7.63 -1.88
C PHE A 168 -3.00 8.30 -1.32
N ASP A 169 -3.14 9.15 -0.30
CA ASP A 169 -2.00 9.74 0.39
C ASP A 169 -1.10 8.65 1.01
N MET A 170 -1.71 7.65 1.65
CA MET A 170 -0.95 6.57 2.27
C MET A 170 -0.28 5.65 1.24
N CYS A 171 -0.89 5.41 0.07
CA CYS A 171 -0.23 4.71 -1.05
C CYS A 171 1.07 5.41 -1.44
N GLN A 172 1.05 6.74 -1.56
CA GLN A 172 2.24 7.51 -1.95
C GLN A 172 3.33 7.44 -0.88
N LYS A 173 2.95 7.62 0.40
CA LYS A 173 3.89 7.53 1.54
C LYS A 173 4.54 6.15 1.64
N LEU A 174 3.75 5.08 1.54
CA LEU A 174 4.27 3.71 1.60
C LEU A 174 5.18 3.38 0.42
N ALA A 175 4.83 3.80 -0.80
CA ALA A 175 5.70 3.60 -1.96
C ALA A 175 7.07 4.26 -1.77
N ALA A 176 7.11 5.47 -1.20
CA ALA A 176 8.37 6.13 -0.85
C ALA A 176 9.15 5.33 0.21
N LEU A 177 8.50 5.00 1.33
CA LEU A 177 9.14 4.29 2.45
C LEU A 177 9.66 2.90 2.07
N LEU A 178 8.98 2.18 1.16
CA LEU A 178 9.37 0.83 0.75
C LEU A 178 10.41 0.80 -0.37
N THR A 179 10.57 1.90 -1.12
CA THR A 179 11.62 2.01 -2.16
C THR A 179 12.98 2.46 -1.59
N GLU A 180 13.00 2.98 -0.37
CA GLU A 180 14.22 3.23 0.39
C GLU A 180 14.75 1.91 0.97
N THR A 181 15.61 1.22 0.21
CA THR A 181 16.46 0.16 0.76
C THR A 181 17.60 0.77 1.57
N LYS A 182 17.83 0.21 2.77
CA LYS A 182 19.01 0.46 3.60
C LYS A 182 20.30 0.16 2.83
#